data_AF-A0A3L6MZ27-F1
#
_entry.id   AF-A0A3L6MZ27-F1
#
_cell.length_a   1.000
_cell.length_b   1.000
_cell.length_c   1.000
_cell.angle_alpha   90.00
_cell.angle_beta   90.00
_cell.angle_gamma   90.00
#
_symmetry.space_group_name_H-M   'P 1'
#
loop_
_entity.id
_entity.type
_entity.pdbx_description
1 polymer ?
#
loop_
_entity_poly.entity_id
_entity_poly.type
_entity_poly.pdbx_seq_one_letter_code
_entity_poly.pdbx_strand_id
1 'polypeptide(L)'
;MPANKSFPLVVDVWANPTHNRIPETERLFKQSHADPALSSKKLSPEQIIALMDEAGVSQICLSAWNRPGSVIASNEEIAEYTRAFPNRIFGLVSVDLHDPVSAVKDLDHYVRKEGFKGLRVVPWLWNLPPTDAHYWPLFVKCIELDVPFLTQVGHTGPLCPSEVGRPIPYIDEIALKFPDLKIICGHLGYPWAAEMVSVAWKHPNVYIDTSAWSPKYYDPAFITFANTTGRKKVMFGTNFPQLTWKECVNNVHKGHGKNGKGGLKEEVLDDFIGGNAKRVLKLPDWNDKEAQSKL
;
A
#
# COMPACT_ATOMS: atom_id res chain seq x y z
N MET A 1 24.48 -18.10 -0.43
CA MET A 1 23.51 -17.48 0.50
C MET A 1 23.98 -16.07 0.78
N PRO A 2 23.22 -15.01 0.43
CA PRO A 2 23.63 -13.66 0.78
C PRO A 2 23.67 -13.50 2.30
N ALA A 3 24.68 -12.80 2.80
CA ALA A 3 24.94 -12.62 4.23
C ALA A 3 23.72 -12.03 4.96
N ASN A 4 23.47 -12.55 6.17
CA ASN A 4 22.40 -12.13 7.08
C ASN A 4 22.54 -10.62 7.42
N LYS A 5 21.97 -9.74 6.62
CA LYS A 5 21.83 -8.33 6.98
C LYS A 5 20.68 -8.22 7.97
N SER A 6 20.96 -7.85 9.22
CA SER A 6 19.94 -7.53 10.21
C SER A 6 19.69 -6.01 10.19
N PHE A 7 18.53 -5.59 9.72
CA PHE A 7 18.07 -4.19 9.78
C PHE A 7 16.69 -4.13 10.49
N PRO A 8 16.27 -2.98 11.06
CA PRO A 8 14.99 -2.89 11.76
C PRO A 8 13.79 -3.23 10.84
N LEU A 9 12.65 -3.62 11.43
CA LEU A 9 11.42 -3.88 10.70
C LEU A 9 10.96 -2.62 9.96
N VAL A 10 11.02 -2.65 8.63
CA VAL A 10 10.45 -1.62 7.74
C VAL A 10 9.52 -2.30 6.75
N VAL A 11 8.26 -1.84 6.69
CA VAL A 11 7.22 -2.40 5.81
C VAL A 11 6.69 -1.31 4.90
N ASP A 12 6.87 -1.47 3.59
CA ASP A 12 6.15 -0.65 2.60
C ASP A 12 4.82 -1.32 2.24
N VAL A 13 3.70 -0.74 2.65
CA VAL A 13 2.37 -1.32 2.40
C VAL A 13 1.84 -1.06 0.98
N TRP A 14 2.56 -0.28 0.18
CA TRP A 14 2.12 0.10 -1.16
C TRP A 14 3.29 0.19 -2.13
N ALA A 15 3.64 -0.95 -2.72
CA ALA A 15 4.58 -1.05 -3.84
C ALA A 15 3.88 -1.61 -5.08
N ASN A 16 4.38 -1.20 -6.25
CA ASN A 16 3.99 -1.74 -7.54
C ASN A 16 5.18 -2.48 -8.14
N PRO A 17 4.95 -3.54 -8.94
CA PRO A 17 6.02 -4.12 -9.71
C PRO A 17 6.54 -3.08 -10.69
N THR A 18 7.82 -3.16 -10.99
CA THR A 18 8.36 -2.39 -12.11
C THR A 18 7.91 -3.05 -13.40
N HIS A 19 7.46 -2.25 -14.35
CA HIS A 19 6.93 -2.73 -15.62
C HIS A 19 7.60 -2.01 -16.78
N ASN A 20 7.34 -2.52 -17.98
CA ASN A 20 7.49 -1.71 -19.17
C ASN A 20 6.52 -0.52 -19.12
N ARG A 21 6.86 0.55 -19.83
CA ARG A 21 6.17 1.86 -19.83
C ARG A 21 4.63 1.74 -19.73
N ILE A 22 4.06 2.34 -18.67
CA ILE A 22 2.62 2.52 -18.47
C ILE A 22 2.26 3.96 -18.87
N PRO A 23 1.52 4.18 -19.97
CA PRO A 23 1.27 5.53 -20.50
C PRO A 23 0.64 6.50 -19.48
N GLU A 24 -0.28 6.00 -18.65
CA GLU A 24 -1.04 6.80 -17.70
C GLU A 24 -0.18 7.36 -16.57
N THR A 25 0.92 6.69 -16.22
CA THR A 25 1.82 7.12 -15.13
C THR A 25 3.03 7.90 -15.60
N GLU A 26 3.31 7.93 -16.90
CA GLU A 26 4.55 8.53 -17.43
C GLU A 26 4.70 10.01 -17.03
N ARG A 27 3.63 10.80 -17.18
CA ARG A 27 3.62 12.20 -16.76
C ARG A 27 3.91 12.33 -15.26
N LEU A 28 3.24 11.49 -14.45
CA LEU A 28 3.40 11.49 -12.99
C LEU A 28 4.85 11.18 -12.62
N PHE A 29 5.41 10.11 -13.16
CA PHE A 29 6.79 9.69 -12.88
C PHE A 29 7.82 10.76 -13.26
N LYS A 30 7.60 11.43 -14.40
CA LYS A 30 8.43 12.58 -14.80
C LYS A 30 8.33 13.74 -13.80
N GLN A 31 7.12 14.08 -13.35
CA GLN A 31 6.90 15.19 -12.40
C GLN A 31 7.39 14.88 -10.99
N SER A 32 7.32 13.63 -10.56
CA SER A 32 7.85 13.19 -9.27
C SER A 32 9.34 12.89 -9.29
N HIS A 33 10.02 13.08 -10.44
CA HIS A 33 11.43 12.73 -10.64
C HIS A 33 11.75 11.27 -10.28
N ALA A 34 10.83 10.35 -10.61
CA ALA A 34 11.05 8.92 -10.44
C ALA A 34 12.25 8.49 -11.28
N ASP A 35 13.02 7.51 -10.78
CA ASP A 35 14.18 6.97 -11.49
C ASP A 35 13.74 6.26 -12.78
N PRO A 36 14.10 6.78 -13.97
CA PRO A 36 13.71 6.17 -15.24
C PRO A 36 14.18 4.71 -15.37
N ALA A 37 15.29 4.33 -14.73
CA ALA A 37 15.79 2.96 -14.76
C ALA A 37 14.90 1.98 -14.01
N LEU A 38 14.17 2.45 -12.99
CA LEU A 38 13.20 1.66 -12.22
C LEU A 38 11.80 1.75 -12.81
N SER A 39 11.46 2.87 -13.46
CA SER A 39 10.09 3.13 -13.93
C SER A 39 9.78 2.65 -15.34
N SER A 40 10.78 2.13 -16.07
CA SER A 40 10.64 1.72 -17.49
C SER A 40 11.07 0.29 -17.79
N LYS A 41 11.48 -0.47 -16.76
CA LYS A 41 11.99 -1.83 -16.91
C LYS A 41 11.44 -2.76 -15.83
N LYS A 42 10.96 -3.93 -16.24
CA LYS A 42 10.61 -5.01 -15.30
C LYS A 42 11.87 -5.59 -14.64
N LEU A 43 11.86 -5.67 -13.31
CA LEU A 43 12.94 -6.19 -12.48
C LEU A 43 12.57 -7.58 -11.93
N SER A 44 13.54 -8.48 -11.82
CA SER A 44 13.31 -9.81 -11.22
C SER A 44 13.08 -9.71 -9.70
N PRO A 45 12.51 -10.76 -9.07
CA PRO A 45 12.37 -10.81 -7.62
C PRO A 45 13.69 -10.56 -6.86
N GLU A 46 14.81 -11.10 -7.34
CA GLU A 46 16.14 -10.93 -6.74
C GLU A 46 16.63 -9.48 -6.83
N GLN A 47 16.35 -8.80 -7.96
CA GLN A 47 16.70 -7.39 -8.14
C GLN A 47 15.87 -6.50 -7.20
N ILE A 48 14.59 -6.81 -7.02
CA ILE A 48 13.73 -6.13 -6.04
C ILE A 48 14.27 -6.31 -4.63
N ILE A 49 14.64 -7.54 -4.23
CA ILE A 49 15.23 -7.80 -2.91
C ILE A 49 16.56 -7.07 -2.72
N ALA A 50 17.41 -7.00 -3.75
CA ALA A 50 18.66 -6.25 -3.66
C ALA A 50 18.42 -4.75 -3.37
N LEU A 51 17.41 -4.14 -4.00
CA LEU A 51 17.01 -2.76 -3.73
C LEU A 51 16.41 -2.60 -2.32
N MET A 52 15.59 -3.55 -1.87
CA MET A 52 15.06 -3.57 -0.51
C MET A 52 16.19 -3.63 0.52
N ASP A 53 17.16 -4.52 0.33
CA ASP A 53 18.31 -4.71 1.23
C ASP A 53 19.28 -3.53 1.22
N GLU A 54 19.38 -2.78 0.11
CA GLU A 54 20.13 -1.52 0.06
C GLU A 54 19.42 -0.41 0.83
N ALA A 55 18.09 -0.38 0.78
CA ALA A 55 17.26 0.62 1.45
C ALA A 55 16.96 0.29 2.92
N GLY A 56 17.24 -0.93 3.37
CA GLY A 56 16.87 -1.42 4.71
C GLY A 56 15.37 -1.72 4.85
N VAL A 57 14.70 -2.10 3.76
CA VAL A 57 13.27 -2.47 3.75
C VAL A 57 13.10 -3.97 3.99
N SER A 58 12.44 -4.33 5.09
CA SER A 58 12.24 -5.72 5.48
C SER A 58 11.12 -6.39 4.71
N GLN A 59 10.00 -5.71 4.48
CA GLN A 59 8.84 -6.32 3.84
C GLN A 59 8.15 -5.32 2.92
N ILE A 60 7.55 -5.80 1.85
CA ILE A 60 6.73 -4.99 0.95
C ILE A 60 5.41 -5.68 0.64
N CYS A 61 4.36 -4.89 0.42
CA CYS A 61 3.14 -5.35 -0.22
C CYS A 61 3.19 -4.94 -1.70
N LEU A 62 3.35 -5.93 -2.57
CA LEU A 62 3.42 -5.78 -4.01
C LEU A 62 2.05 -6.13 -4.60
N SER A 63 1.49 -5.22 -5.39
CA SER A 63 0.13 -5.42 -5.89
C SER A 63 0.08 -5.66 -7.38
N ALA A 64 -0.85 -6.53 -7.77
CA ALA A 64 -1.30 -6.63 -9.14
C ALA A 64 -1.99 -5.33 -9.58
N TRP A 65 -2.25 -5.19 -10.87
CA TRP A 65 -2.83 -3.99 -11.44
C TRP A 65 -3.72 -4.32 -12.64
N ASN A 66 -5.03 -4.19 -12.43
CA ASN A 66 -6.05 -4.27 -13.47
C ASN A 66 -6.64 -2.89 -13.77
N ARG A 67 -7.08 -2.71 -15.01
CA ARG A 67 -7.89 -1.58 -15.47
C ARG A 67 -8.98 -2.11 -16.42
N PRO A 68 -10.01 -1.31 -16.73
CA PRO A 68 -11.03 -1.73 -17.69
C PRO A 68 -10.41 -2.26 -18.99
N GLY A 69 -10.70 -3.52 -19.31
CA GLY A 69 -10.29 -4.19 -20.55
C GLY A 69 -8.81 -4.54 -20.67
N SER A 70 -7.99 -4.39 -19.62
CA SER A 70 -6.55 -4.69 -19.70
C SER A 70 -5.93 -5.01 -18.34
N VAL A 71 -5.11 -6.06 -18.31
CA VAL A 71 -4.24 -6.39 -17.18
C VAL A 71 -2.88 -5.73 -17.40
N ILE A 72 -2.44 -4.91 -16.46
CA ILE A 72 -1.09 -4.30 -16.47
C ILE A 72 -0.10 -5.22 -15.77
N ALA A 73 -0.49 -5.71 -14.59
CA ALA A 73 0.25 -6.67 -13.77
C ALA A 73 -0.74 -7.74 -13.29
N SER A 74 -0.52 -9.01 -13.64
CA SER A 74 -1.46 -10.08 -13.25
C SER A 74 -1.24 -10.53 -11.80
N ASN A 75 -2.26 -11.12 -11.17
CA ASN A 75 -2.09 -11.71 -9.84
C ASN A 75 -1.07 -12.87 -9.86
N GLU A 76 -1.01 -13.67 -10.92
CA GLU A 76 -0.02 -14.74 -11.09
C GLU A 76 1.40 -14.19 -11.17
N GLU A 77 1.60 -13.09 -11.90
CA GLU A 77 2.90 -12.42 -11.96
C GLU A 77 3.35 -11.98 -10.57
N ILE A 78 2.45 -11.45 -9.73
CA ILE A 78 2.79 -11.14 -8.33
C ILE A 78 3.09 -12.40 -7.53
N ALA A 79 2.35 -13.49 -7.78
CA ALA A 79 2.56 -14.76 -7.10
C ALA A 79 3.99 -15.26 -7.30
N GLU A 80 4.59 -15.08 -8.49
CA GLU A 80 6.01 -15.36 -8.74
C GLU A 80 6.95 -14.65 -7.75
N TYR A 81 6.74 -13.36 -7.47
CA TYR A 81 7.56 -12.62 -6.49
C TYR A 81 7.33 -13.12 -5.07
N THR A 82 6.08 -13.41 -4.70
CA THR A 82 5.76 -13.89 -3.36
C THR A 82 6.34 -15.28 -3.10
N ARG A 83 6.27 -16.20 -4.07
CA ARG A 83 6.84 -17.55 -3.95
C ARG A 83 8.36 -17.52 -3.89
N ALA A 84 9.00 -16.62 -4.63
CA ALA A 84 10.45 -16.45 -4.58
C ALA A 84 10.94 -15.93 -3.21
N PHE A 85 10.18 -15.04 -2.55
CA PHE A 85 10.56 -14.42 -1.28
C PHE A 85 9.39 -14.29 -0.28
N PRO A 86 8.86 -15.42 0.24
CA PRO A 86 7.55 -15.49 0.94
C PRO A 86 7.49 -14.76 2.28
N ASN A 87 8.63 -14.42 2.88
CA ASN A 87 8.70 -13.67 4.14
C ASN A 87 9.04 -12.18 3.95
N ARG A 88 9.25 -11.75 2.70
CA ARG A 88 9.70 -10.40 2.33
C ARG A 88 8.72 -9.71 1.38
N ILE A 89 8.11 -10.44 0.46
CA ILE A 89 7.18 -9.89 -0.54
C ILE A 89 5.80 -10.51 -0.34
N PHE A 90 4.80 -9.67 -0.11
CA PHE A 90 3.41 -10.08 0.08
C PHE A 90 2.55 -9.56 -1.06
N GLY A 91 1.74 -10.44 -1.66
CA GLY A 91 0.87 -10.09 -2.77
C GLY A 91 -0.39 -9.37 -2.32
N LEU A 92 -0.85 -8.40 -3.11
CA LEU A 92 -2.19 -7.84 -3.03
C LEU A 92 -2.94 -8.14 -4.32
N VAL A 93 -4.15 -8.67 -4.17
CA VAL A 93 -5.00 -9.05 -5.29
C VAL A 93 -5.52 -7.79 -5.95
N SER A 94 -5.51 -7.75 -7.28
CA SER A 94 -6.28 -6.79 -8.07
C SER A 94 -7.29 -7.56 -8.92
N VAL A 95 -8.43 -6.97 -9.21
CA VAL A 95 -9.56 -7.64 -9.88
C VAL A 95 -10.18 -6.74 -10.94
N ASP A 96 -10.93 -7.35 -11.85
CA ASP A 96 -11.83 -6.62 -12.74
C ASP A 96 -13.18 -6.37 -12.04
N LEU A 97 -13.53 -5.10 -11.81
CA LEU A 97 -14.79 -4.75 -11.15
C LEU A 97 -16.03 -5.06 -12.01
N HIS A 98 -15.89 -5.14 -13.34
CA HIS A 98 -17.02 -5.43 -14.23
C HIS A 98 -17.36 -6.92 -14.32
N ASP A 99 -16.53 -7.80 -13.75
CA ASP A 99 -16.85 -9.23 -13.56
C ASP A 99 -16.79 -9.59 -12.07
N PRO A 100 -17.84 -9.26 -11.29
CA PRO A 100 -17.84 -9.44 -9.85
C PRO A 100 -17.73 -10.91 -9.41
N VAL A 101 -18.17 -11.86 -10.24
CA VAL A 101 -18.09 -13.29 -9.91
C VAL A 101 -16.65 -13.78 -10.02
N SER A 102 -15.97 -13.48 -11.12
CA SER A 102 -14.56 -13.83 -11.27
C SER A 102 -13.69 -13.07 -10.27
N ALA A 103 -13.97 -11.80 -10.02
CA ALA A 103 -13.28 -10.98 -9.02
C ALA A 103 -13.30 -11.61 -7.62
N VAL A 104 -14.46 -12.09 -7.16
CA VAL A 104 -14.58 -12.75 -5.86
C VAL A 104 -13.85 -14.10 -5.83
N LYS A 105 -13.88 -14.87 -6.93
CA LYS A 105 -13.14 -16.14 -7.04
C LYS A 105 -11.63 -15.94 -7.00
N ASP A 106 -11.14 -14.94 -7.72
CA ASP A 106 -9.72 -14.59 -7.72
C ASP A 106 -9.27 -14.15 -6.33
N LEU A 107 -10.03 -13.28 -5.67
CA LEU A 107 -9.73 -12.86 -4.30
C LEU A 107 -9.65 -14.05 -3.34
N ASP A 108 -10.63 -14.96 -3.37
CA ASP A 108 -10.62 -16.18 -2.54
C ASP A 108 -9.41 -17.07 -2.86
N HIS A 109 -9.14 -17.31 -4.15
CA HIS A 109 -8.04 -18.14 -4.60
C HIS A 109 -6.68 -17.62 -4.13
N TYR A 110 -6.31 -16.38 -4.47
CA TYR A 110 -4.99 -15.85 -4.17
C TYR A 110 -4.77 -15.63 -2.68
N VAL A 111 -5.80 -15.30 -1.90
CA VAL A 111 -5.67 -15.19 -0.44
C VAL A 111 -5.50 -16.57 0.20
N ARG A 112 -6.33 -17.56 -0.15
CA ARG A 112 -6.30 -18.88 0.50
C ARG A 112 -5.19 -19.79 -0.01
N LYS A 113 -4.79 -19.68 -1.27
CA LYS A 113 -3.83 -20.58 -1.94
C LYS A 113 -2.44 -19.98 -2.05
N GLU A 114 -2.34 -18.71 -2.45
CA GLU A 114 -1.06 -18.02 -2.65
C GLU A 114 -0.67 -17.14 -1.43
N GLY A 115 -1.52 -17.03 -0.41
CA GLY A 115 -1.21 -16.31 0.83
C GLY A 115 -1.20 -14.78 0.69
N PHE A 116 -1.88 -14.24 -0.33
CA PHE A 116 -1.99 -12.80 -0.54
C PHE A 116 -2.66 -12.12 0.66
N LYS A 117 -2.26 -10.88 0.94
CA LYS A 117 -2.56 -10.18 2.20
C LYS A 117 -3.66 -9.14 2.10
N GLY A 118 -4.31 -8.99 0.95
CA GLY A 118 -5.39 -8.02 0.78
C GLY A 118 -5.85 -7.87 -0.66
N LEU A 119 -6.90 -7.07 -0.82
CA LEU A 119 -7.42 -6.62 -2.10
C LEU A 119 -6.97 -5.17 -2.31
N ARG A 120 -6.39 -4.83 -3.47
CA ARG A 120 -6.16 -3.44 -3.87
C ARG A 120 -6.95 -3.08 -5.11
N VAL A 121 -7.77 -2.05 -5.00
CA VAL A 121 -8.45 -1.41 -6.14
C VAL A 121 -8.23 0.09 -6.07
N VAL A 122 -7.93 0.69 -7.21
CA VAL A 122 -7.62 2.12 -7.32
C VAL A 122 -8.77 2.80 -8.08
N PRO A 123 -9.62 3.60 -7.42
CA PRO A 123 -10.91 4.04 -7.96
C PRO A 123 -10.83 4.79 -9.29
N TRP A 124 -9.81 5.62 -9.49
CA TRP A 124 -9.68 6.43 -10.72
C TRP A 124 -9.49 5.58 -11.99
N LEU A 125 -9.01 4.34 -11.88
CA LEU A 125 -8.90 3.42 -13.03
C LEU A 125 -10.27 2.99 -13.55
N TRP A 126 -11.24 2.89 -12.64
CA TRP A 126 -12.59 2.41 -12.90
C TRP A 126 -13.57 3.56 -13.08
N ASN A 127 -13.21 4.76 -12.60
CA ASN A 127 -14.11 5.89 -12.44
C ASN A 127 -15.38 5.52 -11.64
N LEU A 128 -15.22 4.58 -10.70
CA LEU A 128 -16.25 4.11 -9.79
C LEU A 128 -15.78 4.41 -8.36
N PRO A 129 -16.52 5.22 -7.57
CA PRO A 129 -16.16 5.43 -6.18
C PRO A 129 -16.28 4.14 -5.37
N PRO A 130 -15.54 3.98 -4.26
CA PRO A 130 -15.64 2.79 -3.40
C PRO A 130 -17.05 2.46 -2.88
N THR A 131 -17.98 3.44 -2.88
CA THR A 131 -19.38 3.23 -2.50
C THR A 131 -20.21 2.53 -3.57
N ASP A 132 -19.70 2.44 -4.80
CA ASP A 132 -20.37 1.79 -5.91
C ASP A 132 -20.60 0.28 -5.63
N ALA A 133 -21.73 -0.23 -6.10
CA ALA A 133 -22.18 -1.60 -5.80
C ALA A 133 -21.24 -2.69 -6.34
N HIS A 134 -20.42 -2.40 -7.37
CA HIS A 134 -19.42 -3.34 -7.88
C HIS A 134 -18.41 -3.79 -6.80
N TYR A 135 -18.17 -2.96 -5.78
CA TYR A 135 -17.23 -3.28 -4.70
C TYR A 135 -17.84 -4.17 -3.61
N TRP A 136 -19.17 -4.20 -3.43
CA TRP A 136 -19.76 -4.81 -2.25
C TRP A 136 -19.50 -6.32 -2.11
N PRO A 137 -19.55 -7.14 -3.18
CA PRO A 137 -19.19 -8.56 -3.07
C PRO A 137 -17.74 -8.76 -2.59
N LEU A 138 -16.84 -7.89 -3.04
CA LEU A 138 -15.43 -7.91 -2.66
C LEU A 138 -15.23 -7.49 -1.20
N PHE A 139 -15.97 -6.49 -0.71
CA PHE A 139 -15.92 -6.09 0.70
C PHE A 139 -16.40 -7.21 1.62
N VAL A 140 -17.52 -7.85 1.29
CA VAL A 140 -18.01 -9.02 2.03
C VAL A 140 -16.96 -10.13 2.03
N LYS A 141 -16.34 -10.41 0.87
CA LYS A 141 -15.28 -11.41 0.77
C LYS A 141 -14.02 -11.04 1.56
N CYS A 142 -13.61 -9.77 1.57
CA CYS A 142 -12.49 -9.27 2.39
C CYS A 142 -12.75 -9.50 3.89
N ILE A 143 -13.97 -9.24 4.36
CA ILE A 143 -14.39 -9.50 5.75
C ILE A 143 -14.32 -11.01 6.04
N GLU A 144 -14.90 -11.85 5.18
CA GLU A 144 -14.89 -13.31 5.34
C GLU A 144 -13.46 -13.88 5.42
N LEU A 145 -12.56 -13.36 4.58
CA LEU A 145 -11.15 -13.76 4.52
C LEU A 145 -10.28 -13.08 5.59
N ASP A 146 -10.83 -12.11 6.31
CA ASP A 146 -10.15 -11.29 7.30
C ASP A 146 -8.88 -10.59 6.76
N VAL A 147 -8.99 -10.08 5.52
CA VAL A 147 -7.95 -9.30 4.83
C VAL A 147 -8.43 -7.87 4.54
N PRO A 148 -7.54 -6.86 4.54
CA PRO A 148 -7.91 -5.49 4.24
C PRO A 148 -8.21 -5.25 2.75
N PHE A 149 -9.06 -4.25 2.53
CA PHE A 149 -9.19 -3.52 1.28
C PHE A 149 -8.25 -2.32 1.29
N LEU A 150 -7.39 -2.22 0.28
CA LEU A 150 -6.48 -1.10 0.07
C LEU A 150 -6.96 -0.27 -1.12
N THR A 151 -7.05 1.04 -0.94
CA THR A 151 -7.55 1.96 -1.97
C THR A 151 -6.78 3.25 -1.99
N GLN A 152 -6.71 3.86 -3.16
CA GLN A 152 -6.15 5.20 -3.30
C GLN A 152 -7.20 6.20 -2.84
N VAL A 153 -6.79 7.16 -2.02
CA VAL A 153 -7.58 8.31 -1.59
C VAL A 153 -6.77 9.57 -1.89
N GLY A 154 -7.43 10.70 -2.11
CA GLY A 154 -6.81 11.95 -2.52
C GLY A 154 -6.77 12.16 -4.04
N HIS A 155 -5.99 13.15 -4.43
CA HIS A 155 -5.77 13.57 -5.80
C HIS A 155 -5.11 12.47 -6.63
N THR A 156 -5.66 12.27 -7.82
CA THR A 156 -5.13 11.35 -8.82
C THR A 156 -3.96 11.99 -9.57
N GLY A 157 -2.75 11.46 -9.39
CA GLY A 157 -1.55 11.95 -10.06
C GLY A 157 -1.56 11.84 -11.61
N PRO A 158 -2.04 10.72 -12.19
CA PRO A 158 -2.39 10.64 -13.61
C PRO A 158 -3.41 11.71 -14.03
N LEU A 159 -3.50 12.02 -15.33
CA LEU A 159 -4.45 13.01 -15.84
C LEU A 159 -5.90 12.47 -15.88
N CYS A 160 -6.43 12.12 -14.72
CA CYS A 160 -7.76 11.56 -14.52
C CYS A 160 -8.51 12.35 -13.42
N PRO A 161 -9.85 12.32 -13.40
CA PRO A 161 -10.64 12.96 -12.35
C PRO A 161 -10.29 12.40 -10.95
N SER A 162 -10.25 13.30 -9.96
CA SER A 162 -9.91 12.94 -8.57
C SER A 162 -11.12 12.68 -7.66
N GLU A 163 -12.34 12.90 -8.16
CA GLU A 163 -13.56 12.88 -7.32
C GLU A 163 -13.72 11.55 -6.58
N VAL A 164 -13.58 10.42 -7.28
CA VAL A 164 -13.71 9.07 -6.71
C VAL A 164 -12.67 8.73 -5.63
N GLY A 165 -11.64 9.57 -5.47
CA GLY A 165 -10.63 9.46 -4.42
C GLY A 165 -10.95 10.28 -3.16
N ARG A 166 -12.08 10.98 -3.05
CA ARG A 166 -12.38 11.78 -1.84
C ARG A 166 -12.62 10.92 -0.59
N PRO A 167 -12.10 11.30 0.60
CA PRO A 167 -12.39 10.58 1.82
C PRO A 167 -13.88 10.63 2.21
N ILE A 168 -14.49 11.82 2.17
CA ILE A 168 -15.91 12.03 2.44
C ILE A 168 -16.60 12.38 1.11
N PRO A 169 -17.70 11.70 0.73
CA PRO A 169 -18.42 10.70 1.53
C PRO A 169 -17.86 9.27 1.42
N TYR A 170 -16.99 8.98 0.46
CA TYR A 170 -16.82 7.62 -0.03
C TYR A 170 -16.24 6.62 0.98
N ILE A 171 -15.17 6.97 1.69
CA ILE A 171 -14.60 6.10 2.73
C ILE A 171 -15.48 6.09 3.98
N ASP A 172 -16.07 7.24 4.34
CA ASP A 172 -16.97 7.35 5.49
C ASP A 172 -18.19 6.43 5.36
N GLU A 173 -18.84 6.43 4.19
CA GLU A 173 -20.04 5.63 3.92
C GLU A 173 -19.74 4.13 3.90
N ILE A 174 -18.64 3.69 3.26
CA ILE A 174 -18.31 2.26 3.26
C ILE A 174 -17.90 1.77 4.64
N ALA A 175 -17.24 2.60 5.45
CA ALA A 175 -16.88 2.24 6.83
C ALA A 175 -18.11 2.17 7.76
N LEU A 176 -19.12 3.02 7.53
CA LEU A 176 -20.41 2.93 8.22
C LEU A 176 -21.19 1.67 7.81
N LYS A 177 -21.18 1.34 6.51
CA LYS A 177 -21.94 0.21 5.96
C LYS A 177 -21.30 -1.14 6.28
N PHE A 178 -19.98 -1.21 6.27
CA PHE A 178 -19.18 -2.42 6.48
C PHE A 178 -18.18 -2.18 7.63
N PRO A 179 -18.64 -2.06 8.89
CA PRO A 179 -17.79 -1.68 10.01
C PRO A 179 -16.65 -2.67 10.30
N ASP A 180 -16.80 -3.95 9.90
CA ASP A 180 -15.79 -4.99 10.04
C ASP A 180 -14.73 -4.97 8.92
N LEU A 181 -14.95 -4.20 7.84
CA LEU A 181 -13.99 -4.08 6.75
C LEU A 181 -12.80 -3.24 7.20
N LYS A 182 -11.60 -3.83 7.14
CA LYS A 182 -10.34 -3.10 7.27
C LYS A 182 -10.04 -2.36 5.98
N ILE A 183 -9.91 -1.04 6.06
CA ILE A 183 -9.66 -0.17 4.91
C ILE A 183 -8.32 0.53 5.11
N ILE A 184 -7.38 0.34 4.19
CA ILE A 184 -6.11 1.05 4.16
C ILE A 184 -6.17 2.08 3.03
N CYS A 185 -6.21 3.34 3.40
CA CYS A 185 -6.32 4.48 2.51
C CYS A 185 -4.92 5.01 2.17
N GLY A 186 -4.49 4.80 0.94
CA GLY A 186 -3.21 5.30 0.46
C GLY A 186 -3.22 6.79 0.12
N HIS A 187 -2.01 7.34 0.05
CA HIS A 187 -1.72 8.69 -0.45
C HIS A 187 -2.18 9.83 0.46
N LEU A 188 -2.25 9.60 1.77
CA LEU A 188 -2.59 10.59 2.81
C LEU A 188 -4.00 11.20 2.70
N GLY A 189 -4.74 10.93 1.62
CA GLY A 189 -5.96 11.65 1.26
C GLY A 189 -5.72 13.07 0.74
N TYR A 190 -4.49 13.48 0.41
CA TYR A 190 -4.20 14.86 -0.04
C TYR A 190 -4.97 15.22 -1.32
N PRO A 191 -5.59 16.41 -1.47
CA PRO A 191 -5.50 17.57 -0.57
C PRO A 191 -6.48 17.54 0.61
N TRP A 192 -7.35 16.53 0.70
CA TRP A 192 -8.33 16.34 1.77
C TRP A 192 -7.73 15.62 2.99
N ALA A 193 -6.47 15.90 3.34
CA ALA A 193 -5.79 15.23 4.46
C ALA A 193 -6.55 15.42 5.78
N ALA A 194 -7.14 16.60 6.00
CA ALA A 194 -7.98 16.88 7.17
C ALA A 194 -9.25 16.00 7.21
N GLU A 195 -9.90 15.78 6.06
CA GLU A 195 -11.03 14.84 5.99
C GLU A 195 -10.55 13.41 6.23
N MET A 196 -9.42 13.00 5.64
CA MET A 196 -8.89 11.65 5.78
C MET A 196 -8.55 11.32 7.24
N VAL A 197 -7.88 12.22 7.97
CA VAL A 197 -7.60 12.00 9.41
C VAL A 197 -8.87 11.98 10.24
N SER A 198 -9.89 12.77 9.88
CA SER A 198 -11.20 12.76 10.55
C SER A 198 -11.91 11.42 10.38
N VAL A 199 -11.96 10.90 9.15
CA VAL A 199 -12.55 9.58 8.84
C VAL A 199 -11.78 8.46 9.53
N ALA A 200 -10.43 8.49 9.50
CA ALA A 200 -9.60 7.50 10.18
C ALA A 200 -9.75 7.57 11.70
N TRP A 201 -9.93 8.76 12.30
CA TRP A 201 -10.23 8.90 13.71
C TRP A 201 -11.60 8.29 14.08
N LYS A 202 -12.63 8.63 13.29
CA LYS A 202 -14.03 8.22 13.48
C LYS A 202 -14.23 6.70 13.44
N HIS A 203 -13.55 6.01 12.52
CA HIS A 203 -13.81 4.59 12.24
C HIS A 203 -12.70 3.67 12.75
N PRO A 204 -12.99 2.61 13.53
CA PRO A 204 -11.97 1.75 14.12
C PRO A 204 -11.07 1.06 13.09
N ASN A 205 -11.65 0.69 11.94
CA ASN A 205 -11.01 -0.12 10.90
C ASN A 205 -10.53 0.68 9.67
N VAL A 206 -10.42 2.01 9.77
CA VAL A 206 -9.83 2.86 8.73
C VAL A 206 -8.41 3.27 9.10
N TYR A 207 -7.48 3.03 8.18
CA TYR A 207 -6.05 3.26 8.31
C TYR A 207 -5.57 4.17 7.16
N ILE A 208 -4.45 4.87 7.36
CA ILE A 208 -3.84 5.76 6.36
C ILE A 208 -2.43 5.29 6.06
N ASP A 209 -2.07 5.17 4.79
CA ASP A 209 -0.68 5.06 4.37
C ASP A 209 -0.19 6.28 3.59
N THR A 210 1.13 6.41 3.50
CA THR A 210 1.81 7.59 3.01
C THR A 210 2.30 7.51 1.56
N SER A 211 1.87 6.47 0.85
CA SER A 211 2.31 6.21 -0.53
C SER A 211 2.16 7.42 -1.45
N ALA A 212 3.01 7.51 -2.48
CA ALA A 212 3.06 8.63 -3.44
C ALA A 212 3.50 10.00 -2.87
N TRP A 213 3.68 10.13 -1.56
CA TRP A 213 4.20 11.34 -0.91
C TRP A 213 5.55 11.10 -0.25
N SER A 214 6.54 11.91 -0.62
CA SER A 214 7.84 11.87 0.06
C SER A 214 7.66 12.33 1.52
N PRO A 215 8.33 11.73 2.51
CA PRO A 215 8.16 12.09 3.92
C PRO A 215 8.32 13.59 4.20
N LYS A 216 9.21 14.29 3.50
CA LYS A 216 9.39 15.75 3.63
C LYS A 216 8.14 16.58 3.31
N TYR A 217 7.12 16.00 2.68
CA TYR A 217 5.87 16.63 2.27
C TYR A 217 4.64 16.05 2.97
N TYR A 218 4.81 15.26 4.04
CA TYR A 218 3.66 14.80 4.82
C TYR A 218 2.86 15.98 5.37
N ASP A 219 1.55 15.89 5.20
CA ASP A 219 0.63 16.94 5.62
C ASP A 219 0.68 17.14 7.15
N PRO A 220 0.70 18.39 7.66
CA PRO A 220 0.70 18.65 9.10
C PRO A 220 -0.46 18.01 9.88
N ALA A 221 -1.64 17.87 9.25
CA ALA A 221 -2.79 17.19 9.86
C ALA A 221 -2.49 15.70 10.09
N PHE A 222 -1.85 15.05 9.12
CA PHE A 222 -1.40 13.65 9.25
C PHE A 222 -0.37 13.50 10.36
N ILE A 223 0.65 14.38 10.40
CA ILE A 223 1.68 14.32 11.46
C ILE A 223 1.06 14.50 12.85
N THR A 224 0.16 15.48 13.00
CA THR A 224 -0.54 15.73 14.27
C THR A 224 -1.36 14.52 14.69
N PHE A 225 -2.12 13.93 13.76
CA PHE A 225 -2.90 12.73 14.01
C PHE A 225 -2.02 11.54 14.41
N ALA A 226 -0.97 11.24 13.66
CA ALA A 226 -0.01 10.18 13.96
C ALA A 226 0.63 10.33 15.35
N ASN A 227 0.96 11.55 15.76
CA ASN A 227 1.58 11.88 17.05
C ASN A 227 0.63 11.91 18.25
N THR A 228 -0.67 11.70 18.01
CA THR A 228 -1.72 11.79 19.02
C THR A 228 -2.64 10.56 18.94
N THR A 229 -3.88 10.72 18.47
CA THR A 229 -4.92 9.70 18.47
C THR A 229 -4.75 8.65 17.38
N GLY A 230 -3.92 8.92 16.38
CA GLY A 230 -3.75 8.14 15.16
C GLY A 230 -2.52 7.24 15.13
N ARG A 231 -1.73 7.17 16.21
CA ARG A 231 -0.46 6.41 16.27
C ARG A 231 -0.56 4.98 15.72
N LYS A 232 -1.65 4.28 16.01
CA LYS A 232 -1.88 2.88 15.56
C LYS A 232 -2.63 2.77 14.23
N LYS A 233 -2.85 3.89 13.54
CA LYS A 233 -3.66 3.99 12.32
C LYS A 233 -2.90 4.46 11.09
N VAL A 234 -1.60 4.70 11.22
CA VAL A 234 -0.75 5.22 10.14
C VAL A 234 0.31 4.21 9.74
N MET A 235 0.62 4.10 8.45
CA MET A 235 1.57 3.12 7.92
C MET A 235 2.48 3.76 6.86
N PHE A 236 3.72 3.29 6.81
CA PHE A 236 4.66 3.67 5.76
C PHE A 236 4.29 3.04 4.42
N GLY A 237 4.24 3.89 3.39
CA GLY A 237 4.01 3.50 2.00
C GLY A 237 4.80 4.41 1.06
N THR A 238 5.26 3.90 -0.09
CA THR A 238 6.07 4.73 -1.04
C THR A 238 5.45 4.90 -2.42
N ASN A 239 4.55 4.01 -2.84
CA ASN A 239 4.15 3.89 -4.25
C ASN A 239 5.33 3.59 -5.17
N PHE A 240 6.33 2.81 -4.71
CA PHE A 240 7.43 2.33 -5.54
C PHE A 240 6.90 1.79 -6.89
N PRO A 241 7.54 2.09 -8.04
CA PRO A 241 8.82 2.82 -8.20
C PRO A 241 8.70 4.35 -8.28
N GLN A 242 7.53 4.96 -8.01
CA GLN A 242 7.39 6.42 -8.07
C GLN A 242 8.38 7.12 -7.12
N LEU A 243 8.46 6.63 -5.89
CA LEU A 243 9.42 7.08 -4.88
C LEU A 243 10.35 5.91 -4.54
N THR A 244 11.63 6.20 -4.34
CA THR A 244 12.60 5.16 -3.97
C THR A 244 12.54 4.87 -2.47
N TRP A 245 12.68 3.59 -2.11
CA TRP A 245 12.73 3.18 -0.70
C TRP A 245 13.85 3.87 0.06
N LYS A 246 15.06 3.87 -0.51
CA LYS A 246 16.25 4.45 0.13
C LYS A 246 16.05 5.92 0.47
N GLU A 247 15.48 6.71 -0.44
CA GLU A 247 15.19 8.12 -0.14
C GLU A 247 14.11 8.26 0.93
N CYS A 248 13.01 7.50 0.82
CA CYS A 248 11.90 7.59 1.77
C CYS A 248 12.32 7.17 3.18
N VAL A 249 12.98 6.02 3.35
CA VAL A 249 13.50 5.54 4.64
C VAL A 249 14.47 6.55 5.25
N ASN A 250 15.41 7.07 4.46
CA ASN A 250 16.32 8.12 4.92
C ASN A 250 15.58 9.39 5.35
N ASN A 251 14.55 9.82 4.60
CA ASN A 251 13.79 11.03 4.93
C ASN A 251 12.90 10.85 6.17
N VAL A 252 12.36 9.65 6.42
CA VAL A 252 11.69 9.35 7.68
C VAL A 252 12.68 9.50 8.84
N HIS A 253 13.87 8.89 8.76
CA HIS A 253 14.86 8.97 9.84
C HIS A 253 15.49 10.36 10.01
N LYS A 254 15.74 11.11 8.91
CA LYS A 254 16.38 12.43 8.93
C LYS A 254 15.41 13.57 9.25
N GLY A 255 14.24 13.57 8.62
CA GLY A 255 13.27 14.69 8.66
C GLY A 255 12.18 14.53 9.71
N HIS A 256 11.89 13.29 10.11
CA HIS A 256 10.85 12.94 11.09
C HIS A 256 11.39 12.07 12.24
N GLY A 257 12.70 11.90 12.34
CA GLY A 257 13.38 11.23 13.45
C GLY A 257 13.79 12.17 14.59
N LYS A 258 14.64 11.68 15.49
CA LYS A 258 15.08 12.24 16.79
C LYS A 258 15.36 13.76 16.88
N ASN A 259 15.54 14.47 15.76
CA ASN A 259 15.93 15.88 15.70
C ASN A 259 15.08 16.75 14.75
N GLY A 260 13.99 16.24 14.16
CA GLY A 260 13.15 16.98 13.21
C GLY A 260 12.09 17.85 13.89
N LYS A 261 12.13 19.18 13.71
CA LYS A 261 11.03 20.05 14.14
C LYS A 261 9.81 19.80 13.24
N GLY A 262 8.70 19.35 13.81
CA GLY A 262 7.42 19.18 13.10
C GLY A 262 7.20 17.80 12.48
N GLY A 263 7.96 16.77 12.90
CA GLY A 263 7.83 15.40 12.40
C GLY A 263 7.19 14.40 13.35
N LEU A 264 7.30 13.11 13.03
CA LEU A 264 6.82 12.02 13.88
C LEU A 264 7.64 11.95 15.19
N LYS A 265 6.97 11.67 16.31
CA LYS A 265 7.64 11.43 17.60
C LYS A 265 8.35 10.07 17.58
N GLU A 266 9.42 9.94 18.36
CA GLU A 266 10.22 8.71 18.43
C GLU A 266 9.37 7.48 18.75
N GLU A 267 8.44 7.58 19.72
CA GLU A 267 7.56 6.47 20.09
C GLU A 267 6.57 6.07 18.99
N VAL A 268 6.35 6.90 17.98
CA VAL A 268 5.44 6.63 16.85
C VAL A 268 6.17 5.94 15.71
N LEU A 269 7.49 6.14 15.58
CA LEU A 269 8.26 5.70 14.42
C LEU A 269 8.20 4.20 14.20
N ASP A 270 8.42 3.39 15.24
CA ASP A 270 8.42 1.93 15.11
C ASP A 270 7.04 1.39 14.69
N ASP A 271 5.96 2.00 15.19
CA ASP A 271 4.61 1.66 14.77
C ASP A 271 4.35 2.06 13.32
N PHE A 272 4.74 3.28 12.95
CA PHE A 272 4.52 3.82 11.61
C PHE A 272 5.32 3.07 10.53
N ILE A 273 6.62 2.86 10.77
CA ILE A 273 7.56 2.35 9.76
C ILE A 273 7.36 0.85 9.47
N GLY A 274 6.73 0.11 10.39
CA GLY A 274 6.44 -1.31 10.17
C GLY A 274 5.49 -1.98 11.15
N GLY A 275 5.44 -1.56 12.42
CA GLY A 275 4.65 -2.24 13.46
C GLY A 275 3.15 -2.30 13.17
N ASN A 276 2.57 -1.20 12.69
CA ASN A 276 1.15 -1.12 12.33
C ASN A 276 0.83 -2.00 11.12
N ALA A 277 1.67 -1.96 10.08
CA ALA A 277 1.53 -2.80 8.90
C ALA A 277 1.57 -4.28 9.27
N LYS A 278 2.59 -4.70 10.04
CA LYS A 278 2.71 -6.08 10.53
C LYS A 278 1.45 -6.54 11.26
N ARG A 279 0.90 -5.72 12.16
CA ARG A 279 -0.31 -6.04 12.93
C ARG A 279 -1.56 -6.13 12.03
N VAL A 280 -1.80 -5.14 11.18
CA VAL A 280 -3.05 -5.04 10.41
C VAL A 280 -3.10 -6.05 9.27
N LEU A 281 -1.97 -6.27 8.59
CA LEU A 281 -1.82 -7.22 7.49
C LEU A 281 -1.43 -8.63 7.96
N LYS A 282 -1.20 -8.83 9.26
CA LYS A 282 -0.78 -10.12 9.86
C LYS A 282 0.44 -10.69 9.13
N LEU A 283 1.49 -9.85 9.05
CA LEU A 283 2.74 -10.25 8.43
C LEU A 283 3.56 -11.09 9.42
N PRO A 284 4.23 -12.16 8.96
CA PRO A 284 5.14 -12.93 9.79
C PRO A 284 6.37 -12.08 10.14
N ASP A 285 7.13 -12.54 11.13
CA ASP A 285 8.44 -11.99 11.41
C ASP A 285 9.39 -12.25 10.24
N TRP A 286 9.93 -11.18 9.65
CA TRP A 286 10.80 -11.29 8.47
C TRP A 286 12.14 -11.99 8.76
N ASN A 287 12.55 -11.99 10.04
CA ASN A 287 13.74 -12.67 10.57
C ASN A 287 13.48 -14.10 11.03
N ASP A 288 12.23 -14.58 10.97
CA ASP A 288 11.90 -15.94 11.40
C ASP A 288 12.42 -16.96 10.38
N LYS A 289 13.40 -17.76 10.82
CA LYS A 289 14.05 -18.78 10.02
C LYS A 289 13.17 -20.02 9.79
N GLU A 290 12.18 -20.28 10.65
CA GLU A 290 11.33 -21.48 10.50
C GLU A 290 10.37 -21.36 9.31
N ALA A 291 9.89 -20.14 9.03
CA ALA A 291 9.03 -19.85 7.88
C ALA A 291 9.76 -19.98 6.54
N GLN A 292 11.10 -19.94 6.52
CA GLN A 292 11.92 -20.15 5.31
C GLN A 292 12.07 -21.64 4.93
N SER A 293 11.68 -22.56 5.81
CA SER A 293 11.90 -24.01 5.66
C SER A 293 10.64 -24.84 5.38
N LYS A 294 9.46 -24.23 5.41
CA LYS A 294 8.15 -24.90 5.31
C LYS A 294 7.38 -24.63 4.00
N LEU A 295 8.07 -24.17 2.95
CA LEU A 295 7.53 -24.02 1.60
C LEU A 295 8.36 -24.83 0.61
#